data_AF-A0A6J1ID50-F1
#
_entry.id   AF-A0A6J1ID50-F1
#
_cell.length_a   1.000
_cell.length_b   1.000
_cell.length_c   1.000
_cell.angle_alpha   90.00
_cell.angle_beta   90.00
_cell.angle_gamma   90.00
#
_symmetry.space_group_name_H-M   'P 1'
#
loop_
_entity.id
_entity.type
_entity.pdbx_description
1 polymer ?
#
loop_
_entity_poly.entity_id
_entity_poly.type
_entity_poly.pdbx_seq_one_letter_code
_entity_poly.pdbx_strand_id
1 'polypeptide(L)'
;MKIFGSSRSPINGWNSKKSNFLHRRFSLPVLALLFCSFFLLYLFSSYSSFMPSTAFSTSNSCQCSSRILDLGERFLFYAPHSGFSNQLSEFKNAILMAGILNRTLVVPPILDHHAVALGSCPKFRVTDPGEIRFSVWEHMLELLRNGRYVSMADIVDISSLASYSSIKAIDFRTFAYLWCGVDLESVCSNEYNLKQCGRLLAGLDGNVDKCLHAVDEDCRTTVWTYKNREVDGVLDVFQPSEQLKKKKNVSYVRRRRDVYRSLGPDSKAELAAVLSFGSLFTAPYKGSELYIDIHEVSGDQRISSLIKSIEYLPFVPEILSAGKEYIDKIIKAPFLCAQLRLLDGQFKNHWNATFMALEQKLDSILQDGNKPVHVFVMTDLPESNWTGSYLRHLAMDSNHFKLFLLKEHDELVQRASKKVMAVGHGLRSTSSAFGPSRIHDMKDKCTSERLPDILLYIEETVCSCASLGFVGTAGSTIAESIELMRKYGLCSDQNSTPS
;
A
#
# COMPACT_ATOMS: atom_id res chain seq x y z
N MET A 1 -32.16 6.04 65.31
CA MET A 1 -31.92 5.80 66.75
C MET A 1 -30.99 4.58 66.87
N LYS A 2 -29.97 4.59 67.74
CA LYS A 2 -29.07 3.43 67.98
C LYS A 2 -29.84 2.31 68.73
N ILE A 3 -29.46 1.03 68.66
CA ILE A 3 -28.63 0.23 69.62
C ILE A 3 -28.89 -1.25 69.21
N PHE A 4 -28.03 -2.27 69.24
CA PHE A 4 -26.58 -2.56 69.43
C PHE A 4 -26.28 -3.81 68.54
N GLY A 5 -25.16 -4.55 68.52
CA GLY A 5 -23.84 -4.64 69.17
C GLY A 5 -23.18 -5.96 68.66
N SER A 6 -22.04 -6.49 69.10
CA SER A 6 -20.88 -5.98 69.85
C SER A 6 -19.85 -7.13 69.97
N SER A 7 -18.60 -6.96 69.55
CA SER A 7 -17.47 -7.71 70.12
C SER A 7 -16.21 -6.84 70.24
N ARG A 8 -15.72 -6.76 71.48
CA ARG A 8 -14.52 -6.05 71.95
C ARG A 8 -13.32 -7.03 71.98
N SER A 9 -12.03 -6.69 72.13
CA SER A 9 -11.19 -5.49 71.91
C SER A 9 -9.70 -5.92 72.15
N PRO A 10 -8.81 -5.23 72.91
CA PRO A 10 -7.87 -4.16 72.47
C PRO A 10 -6.35 -4.43 72.78
N ILE A 11 -5.51 -3.36 72.74
CA ILE A 11 -4.23 -3.15 73.49
C ILE A 11 -2.94 -3.70 72.79
N ASN A 12 -1.74 -3.07 72.75
CA ASN A 12 -1.18 -1.86 73.40
C ASN A 12 -0.20 -1.04 72.50
N GLY A 13 0.27 0.12 72.98
CA GLY A 13 1.21 1.01 72.26
C GLY A 13 2.66 1.10 72.79
N TRP A 14 3.44 1.91 72.05
CA TRP A 14 4.80 2.48 72.26
C TRP A 14 5.69 2.10 73.46
N ASN A 15 6.97 1.87 73.16
CA ASN A 15 8.08 2.49 73.91
C ASN A 15 9.34 2.68 73.02
N SER A 16 10.20 3.65 73.36
CA SER A 16 11.33 4.07 72.53
C SER A 16 12.69 3.53 73.01
N LYS A 17 13.59 3.17 72.07
CA LYS A 17 15.05 3.15 72.29
C LYS A 17 15.79 3.52 70.99
N LYS A 18 16.70 4.49 71.06
CA LYS A 18 17.72 4.78 70.03
C LYS A 18 18.97 3.95 70.33
N SER A 19 19.66 3.44 69.31
CA SER A 19 21.03 3.90 68.97
C SER A 19 21.58 3.23 67.69
N ASN A 20 22.54 3.92 67.06
CA ASN A 20 23.64 3.37 66.26
C ASN A 20 23.32 2.55 65.00
N PHE A 21 22.91 3.23 63.93
CA PHE A 21 23.31 2.86 62.58
C PHE A 21 24.44 3.78 62.09
N LEU A 22 25.55 3.18 61.67
CA LEU A 22 26.71 3.88 61.13
C LEU A 22 26.35 4.61 59.83
N HIS A 23 26.38 5.94 59.85
CA HIS A 23 26.38 6.74 58.62
C HIS A 23 27.70 6.52 57.86
N ARG A 24 27.71 5.51 56.98
CA ARG A 24 28.72 5.35 55.95
C ARG A 24 28.60 6.56 55.01
N ARG A 25 29.44 7.57 55.25
CA ARG A 25 29.52 8.79 54.43
C ARG A 25 29.84 8.40 52.99
N PHE A 26 28.81 8.29 52.14
CA PHE A 26 29.02 8.38 50.70
C PHE A 26 29.62 9.75 50.42
N SER A 27 30.85 9.77 49.92
CA SER A 27 31.59 10.99 49.74
C SER A 27 30.93 11.83 48.64
N LEU A 28 30.45 13.03 49.00
CA LEU A 28 29.90 14.00 48.05
C LEU A 28 30.73 14.17 46.76
N PRO A 29 32.08 14.14 46.74
CA PRO A 29 32.83 14.18 45.47
C PRO A 29 32.49 13.05 44.49
N VAL A 30 32.11 11.85 44.93
CA VAL A 30 31.71 10.75 44.02
C VAL A 30 30.35 11.02 43.39
N LEU A 31 29.40 11.56 44.17
CA LEU A 31 28.09 11.95 43.62
C LEU A 31 28.22 13.13 42.64
N ALA A 32 29.10 14.10 42.96
CA ALA A 32 29.42 15.21 42.08
C ALA A 32 30.12 14.76 40.79
N LEU A 33 31.06 13.81 40.86
CA LEU A 33 31.71 13.22 39.68
C LEU A 33 30.73 12.51 38.76
N LEU A 34 29.79 11.73 39.32
CA LEU A 34 28.72 11.09 38.55
C LEU A 34 27.78 12.12 37.91
N PHE A 35 27.42 13.18 38.64
CA PHE A 35 26.59 14.24 38.07
C PHE A 35 27.31 15.00 36.95
N CYS A 36 28.61 15.26 37.11
CA CYS A 36 29.46 15.84 36.06
C CYS A 36 29.61 14.91 34.86
N SER A 37 29.76 13.59 35.04
CA SER A 37 29.84 12.66 33.90
C SER A 37 28.52 12.55 33.15
N PHE A 38 27.38 12.53 33.84
CA PHE A 38 26.07 12.58 33.19
C PHE A 38 25.81 13.92 32.49
N PHE A 39 26.23 15.05 33.08
CA PHE A 39 26.12 16.37 32.45
C PHE A 39 27.03 16.50 31.23
N LEU A 40 28.26 15.96 31.28
CA LEU A 40 29.16 15.89 30.13
C LEU A 40 28.62 14.97 29.04
N LEU A 41 28.06 13.81 29.37
CA LEU A 41 27.40 12.92 28.40
C LEU A 41 26.17 13.58 27.75
N TYR A 42 25.37 14.32 28.54
CA TYR A 42 24.26 15.11 28.01
C TYR A 42 24.74 16.23 27.08
N LEU A 43 25.79 16.95 27.46
CA LEU A 43 26.41 17.95 26.60
C LEU A 43 26.98 17.30 25.33
N PHE A 44 27.71 16.19 25.41
CA PHE A 44 28.21 15.47 24.23
C PHE A 44 27.09 14.99 23.31
N SER A 45 25.98 14.47 23.85
CA SER A 45 24.80 14.05 23.06
C SER A 45 24.12 15.24 22.38
N SER A 46 24.07 16.39 23.05
CA SER A 46 23.53 17.64 22.48
C SER A 46 24.50 18.28 21.47
N TYR A 47 25.81 18.16 21.67
CA TYR A 47 26.85 18.68 20.76
C TYR A 47 27.02 17.79 19.52
N SER A 48 26.84 16.48 19.62
CA SER A 48 26.72 15.59 18.45
C SER A 48 25.46 15.88 17.62
N SER A 49 24.49 16.61 18.18
CA SER A 49 23.32 17.13 17.45
C SER A 49 23.58 18.50 16.79
N PHE A 50 24.74 19.13 17.04
CA PHE A 50 25.04 20.52 16.62
C PHE A 50 26.48 20.78 16.16
N MET A 51 27.27 19.74 15.84
CA MET A 51 28.54 19.91 15.12
C MET A 51 28.28 20.25 13.66
N PRO A 52 28.74 21.41 13.14
CA PRO A 52 28.70 21.68 11.71
C PRO A 52 29.77 20.82 11.03
N SER A 53 29.33 19.90 10.15
CA SER A 53 30.20 19.05 9.36
C SER A 53 30.94 19.85 8.26
N THR A 54 31.94 20.65 8.65
CA THR A 54 32.86 21.28 7.70
C THR A 54 34.15 20.46 7.57
N ALA A 55 34.65 20.35 6.34
CA ALA A 55 35.82 19.55 5.93
C ALA A 55 35.63 18.01 5.87
N PHE A 56 34.69 17.56 5.04
CA PHE A 56 35.04 16.58 3.99
C PHE A 56 34.52 17.07 2.64
N SER A 57 35.35 17.82 1.92
CA SER A 57 35.11 18.16 0.52
C SER A 57 35.44 16.95 -0.36
N THR A 58 34.53 15.98 -0.42
CA THR A 58 34.43 15.08 -1.57
C THR A 58 33.34 15.60 -2.49
N SER A 59 33.74 16.16 -3.62
CA SER A 59 32.86 16.65 -4.67
C SER A 59 32.22 15.50 -5.47
N ASN A 60 31.52 14.61 -4.78
CA ASN A 60 30.54 13.72 -5.40
C ASN A 60 29.20 14.43 -5.35
N SER A 61 29.04 15.44 -6.22
CA SER A 61 27.72 15.96 -6.60
C SER A 61 26.80 14.78 -6.90
N CYS A 62 25.53 14.85 -6.47
CA CYS A 62 24.49 13.90 -6.86
C CYS A 62 24.25 13.94 -8.37
N GLN A 63 25.14 13.29 -9.12
CA GLN A 63 25.09 13.19 -10.57
C GLN A 63 24.01 12.19 -10.95
N CYS A 64 23.17 12.58 -11.89
CA CYS A 64 22.31 11.64 -12.57
C CYS A 64 23.17 10.53 -13.17
N SER A 65 22.74 9.28 -13.02
CA SER A 65 23.33 8.17 -13.78
C SER A 65 23.26 8.50 -15.27
N SER A 66 24.39 8.51 -15.98
CA SER A 66 24.39 8.80 -17.42
C SER A 66 23.46 7.83 -18.15
N ARG A 67 23.40 6.57 -17.70
CA ARG A 67 22.55 5.52 -18.29
C ARG A 67 21.06 5.89 -18.38
N ILE A 68 20.53 6.71 -17.48
CA ILE A 68 19.13 7.14 -17.57
C ILE A 68 18.94 8.33 -18.51
N LEU A 69 19.95 9.20 -18.63
CA LEU A 69 19.96 10.33 -19.55
C LEU A 69 20.22 9.87 -21.00
N ASP A 70 21.15 8.94 -21.20
CA ASP A 70 21.60 8.40 -22.49
C ASP A 70 20.48 7.65 -23.24
N LEU A 71 19.43 7.20 -22.53
CA LEU A 71 18.25 6.57 -23.13
C LEU A 71 17.30 7.57 -23.82
N GLY A 72 17.35 8.85 -23.48
CA GLY A 72 16.37 9.86 -23.94
C GLY A 72 14.92 9.63 -23.46
N GLU A 73 14.71 8.64 -22.59
CA GLU A 73 13.41 8.25 -22.04
C GLU A 73 13.08 9.05 -20.78
N ARG A 74 11.78 9.30 -20.58
CA ARG A 74 11.27 10.05 -19.43
C ARG A 74 10.41 9.15 -18.57
N PHE A 75 10.76 9.00 -17.31
CA PHE A 75 10.13 8.10 -16.36
C PHE A 75 9.19 8.85 -15.41
N LEU A 76 8.17 8.14 -14.93
CA LEU A 76 7.32 8.53 -13.82
C LEU A 76 7.46 7.48 -12.71
N PHE A 77 7.97 7.92 -11.56
CA PHE A 77 7.99 7.19 -10.31
C PHE A 77 6.91 7.73 -9.38
N TYR A 78 6.35 6.86 -8.55
CA TYR A 78 5.44 7.20 -7.47
C TYR A 78 5.67 6.24 -6.29
N ALA A 79 5.23 6.64 -5.11
CA ALA A 79 5.46 5.91 -3.87
C ALA A 79 4.14 5.27 -3.36
N PRO A 80 3.77 4.05 -3.82
CA PRO A 80 2.59 3.34 -3.33
C PRO A 80 2.73 3.02 -1.83
N HIS A 81 1.62 2.98 -1.09
CA HIS A 81 1.64 2.73 0.35
C HIS A 81 0.29 2.20 0.87
N SER A 82 0.17 1.96 2.18
CA SER A 82 -0.99 1.26 2.79
C SER A 82 -1.13 -0.19 2.29
N GLY A 83 -2.34 -0.78 2.37
CA GLY A 83 -2.62 -2.13 1.88
C GLY A 83 -2.83 -2.23 0.36
N PHE A 84 -2.79 -3.46 -0.17
CA PHE A 84 -2.81 -3.76 -1.62
C PHE A 84 -3.85 -2.98 -2.42
N SER A 85 -5.13 -2.97 -2.02
CA SER A 85 -6.21 -2.30 -2.77
C SER A 85 -5.97 -0.78 -2.91
N ASN A 86 -5.32 -0.15 -1.93
CA ASN A 86 -4.90 1.26 -2.03
C ASN A 86 -3.74 1.38 -3.03
N GLN A 87 -2.71 0.54 -2.91
CA GLN A 87 -1.57 0.52 -3.84
C GLN A 87 -2.00 0.28 -5.29
N LEU A 88 -3.05 -0.53 -5.53
CA LEU A 88 -3.65 -0.75 -6.84
C LEU A 88 -4.43 0.48 -7.35
N SER A 89 -5.16 1.18 -6.47
CA SER A 89 -5.78 2.47 -6.80
C SER A 89 -4.72 3.51 -7.20
N GLU A 90 -3.62 3.58 -6.44
CA GLU A 90 -2.46 4.43 -6.78
C GLU A 90 -1.80 4.02 -8.10
N PHE A 91 -1.72 2.73 -8.41
CA PHE A 91 -1.18 2.23 -9.67
C PHE A 91 -2.04 2.62 -10.87
N LYS A 92 -3.37 2.52 -10.77
CA LYS A 92 -4.30 3.05 -11.79
C LYS A 92 -4.07 4.55 -12.02
N ASN A 93 -3.98 5.31 -10.94
CA ASN A 93 -3.66 6.73 -11.01
C ASN A 93 -2.28 7.00 -11.64
N ALA A 94 -1.27 6.17 -11.37
CA ALA A 94 0.05 6.27 -11.97
C ALA A 94 0.04 6.00 -13.49
N ILE A 95 -0.74 5.01 -13.94
CA ILE A 95 -0.98 4.75 -15.37
C ILE A 95 -1.66 5.96 -16.04
N LEU A 96 -2.65 6.56 -15.39
CA LEU A 96 -3.32 7.76 -15.88
C LEU A 96 -2.36 8.96 -16.00
N MET A 97 -1.57 9.23 -14.95
CA MET A 97 -0.56 10.30 -14.95
C MET A 97 0.52 10.07 -16.01
N ALA A 98 1.01 8.84 -16.16
CA ALA A 98 1.97 8.45 -17.18
C ALA A 98 1.42 8.67 -18.60
N GLY A 99 0.15 8.30 -18.83
CA GLY A 99 -0.56 8.54 -20.08
C GLY A 99 -0.80 10.04 -20.37
N ILE A 100 -1.14 10.85 -19.37
CA ILE A 100 -1.33 12.30 -19.53
C ILE A 100 0.00 12.99 -19.90
N LEU A 101 1.10 12.61 -19.23
CA LEU A 101 2.41 13.25 -19.35
C LEU A 101 3.34 12.62 -20.40
N ASN A 102 2.91 11.52 -21.04
CA ASN A 102 3.70 10.72 -21.98
C ASN A 102 5.08 10.35 -21.40
N ARG A 103 5.04 9.60 -20.29
CA ARG A 103 6.21 9.10 -19.54
C ARG A 103 6.11 7.58 -19.38
N THR A 104 7.26 6.91 -19.37
CA THR A 104 7.40 5.50 -19.00
C THR A 104 7.09 5.33 -17.51
N LEU A 105 6.09 4.52 -17.17
CA LEU A 105 5.70 4.24 -15.79
C LEU A 105 6.69 3.25 -15.14
N VAL A 106 7.24 3.60 -13.98
CA VAL A 106 7.93 2.64 -13.11
C VAL A 106 6.89 1.81 -12.37
N VAL A 107 6.83 0.51 -12.67
CA VAL A 107 5.96 -0.46 -12.00
C VAL A 107 6.62 -0.88 -10.69
N PRO A 108 6.02 -0.59 -9.53
CA PRO A 108 6.58 -0.92 -8.23
C PRO A 108 6.35 -2.40 -7.89
N PRO A 109 7.06 -2.96 -6.89
CA PRO A 109 6.56 -4.12 -6.18
C PRO A 109 5.33 -3.78 -5.31
N ILE A 110 4.61 -4.82 -4.92
CA ILE A 110 3.59 -4.73 -3.87
C ILE A 110 4.31 -4.64 -2.51
N LEU A 111 3.95 -3.63 -1.72
CA LEU A 111 4.53 -3.38 -0.40
C LEU A 111 3.76 -4.11 0.71
N ASP A 112 4.44 -4.42 1.81
CA ASP A 112 3.78 -5.01 2.98
C ASP A 112 2.70 -4.08 3.55
N HIS A 113 1.61 -4.69 4.02
CA HIS A 113 0.50 -3.96 4.63
C HIS A 113 0.97 -3.14 5.84
N HIS A 114 0.76 -1.82 5.78
CA HIS A 114 1.22 -0.81 6.75
C HIS A 114 2.73 -0.54 6.84
N ALA A 115 3.59 -1.07 5.96
CA ALA A 115 5.03 -0.75 6.00
C ALA A 115 5.33 0.73 5.76
N VAL A 116 4.54 1.38 4.90
CA VAL A 116 4.56 2.85 4.71
C VAL A 116 3.14 3.39 4.84
N ALA A 117 3.00 4.55 5.48
CA ALA A 117 1.73 5.22 5.70
C ALA A 117 1.82 6.72 5.37
N LEU A 118 0.90 7.19 4.51
CA LEU A 118 0.70 8.62 4.20
C LEU A 118 0.11 9.38 5.39
N GLY A 119 -0.70 8.74 6.22
CA GLY A 119 -1.41 9.37 7.33
C GLY A 119 -2.78 9.91 6.93
N SER A 120 -3.27 10.95 7.62
CA SER A 120 -4.68 11.38 7.54
C SER A 120 -4.90 12.59 6.63
N CYS A 121 -4.83 12.38 5.31
CA CYS A 121 -5.06 13.44 4.33
C CYS A 121 -6.56 13.84 4.20
N PRO A 122 -6.88 15.13 3.89
CA PRO A 122 -6.01 16.31 3.97
C PRO A 122 -5.88 16.83 5.42
N LYS A 123 -6.51 16.16 6.40
CA LYS A 123 -6.82 16.66 7.74
C LYS A 123 -5.60 17.13 8.54
N PHE A 124 -4.64 16.25 8.83
CA PHE A 124 -3.39 16.52 9.58
C PHE A 124 -2.53 15.25 9.66
N ARG A 125 -1.23 15.38 10.00
CA ARG A 125 -0.25 14.27 9.97
C ARG A 125 -0.29 13.56 8.62
N VAL A 126 0.20 14.27 7.62
CA VAL A 126 0.51 13.73 6.31
C VAL A 126 2.04 13.67 6.26
N THR A 127 2.59 12.49 6.01
CA THR A 127 4.03 12.28 5.87
C THR A 127 4.54 13.09 4.68
N ASP A 128 5.75 13.65 4.76
CA ASP A 128 6.24 14.52 3.69
C ASP A 128 6.46 13.75 2.37
N PRO A 129 6.18 14.32 1.17
CA PRO A 129 6.41 13.64 -0.10
C PRO A 129 7.81 13.05 -0.24
N GLY A 130 8.86 13.74 0.23
CA GLY A 130 10.23 13.23 0.22
C GLY A 130 10.42 12.06 1.18
N GLU A 131 9.86 12.15 2.38
CA GLU A 131 9.89 11.07 3.37
C GLU A 131 9.16 9.81 2.88
N ILE A 132 8.01 9.93 2.20
CA ILE A 132 7.29 8.78 1.64
C ILE A 132 8.08 8.16 0.49
N ARG A 133 8.56 8.96 -0.48
CA ARG A 133 9.42 8.46 -1.58
C ARG A 133 10.60 7.65 -1.05
N PHE A 134 11.27 8.18 -0.02
CA PHE A 134 12.43 7.53 0.57
C PHE A 134 12.08 6.27 1.35
N SER A 135 11.01 6.29 2.14
CA SER A 135 10.54 5.13 2.91
C SER A 135 10.09 3.98 2.00
N VAL A 136 9.38 4.31 0.91
CA VAL A 136 8.98 3.34 -0.11
C VAL A 136 10.19 2.76 -0.83
N TRP A 137 11.16 3.59 -1.24
CA TRP A 137 12.41 3.10 -1.83
C TRP A 137 13.14 2.11 -0.92
N GLU A 138 13.37 2.45 0.35
CA GLU A 138 14.06 1.57 1.30
C GLU A 138 13.29 0.24 1.50
N HIS A 139 11.96 0.27 1.52
CA HIS A 139 11.15 -0.95 1.65
C HIS A 139 11.07 -1.78 0.35
N MET A 140 11.04 -1.15 -0.83
CA MET A 140 11.20 -1.84 -2.13
C MET A 140 12.53 -2.61 -2.18
N LEU A 141 13.61 -2.01 -1.67
CA LEU A 141 14.89 -2.69 -1.51
C LEU A 141 14.81 -3.80 -0.46
N GLU A 142 14.17 -3.58 0.69
CA GLU A 142 13.97 -4.61 1.72
C GLU A 142 13.25 -5.87 1.19
N LEU A 143 12.24 -5.68 0.33
CA LEU A 143 11.55 -6.78 -0.35
C LEU A 143 12.47 -7.54 -1.30
N LEU A 144 13.36 -6.86 -2.04
CA LEU A 144 14.41 -7.53 -2.82
C LEU A 144 15.36 -8.31 -1.89
N ARG A 145 15.86 -7.67 -0.83
CA ARG A 145 16.84 -8.25 0.12
C ARG A 145 16.35 -9.55 0.73
N ASN A 146 15.06 -9.60 1.06
CA ASN A 146 14.42 -10.70 1.79
C ASN A 146 13.79 -11.76 0.87
N GLY A 147 13.93 -11.63 -0.47
CA GLY A 147 13.26 -12.53 -1.41
C GLY A 147 11.72 -12.42 -1.37
N ARG A 148 11.18 -11.25 -1.03
CA ARG A 148 9.73 -10.99 -0.91
C ARG A 148 9.21 -10.07 -2.02
N TYR A 149 10.07 -9.67 -2.97
CA TYR A 149 9.70 -8.83 -4.09
C TYR A 149 8.71 -9.53 -5.03
N VAL A 150 7.59 -8.86 -5.31
CA VAL A 150 6.59 -9.24 -6.31
C VAL A 150 6.21 -8.00 -7.07
N SER A 151 6.41 -7.95 -8.39
CA SER A 151 6.02 -6.78 -9.19
C SER A 151 4.50 -6.61 -9.14
N MET A 152 3.97 -5.39 -9.13
CA MET A 152 2.53 -5.16 -9.29
C MET A 152 2.01 -5.83 -10.58
N ALA A 153 2.81 -5.82 -11.65
CA ALA A 153 2.51 -6.51 -12.90
C ALA A 153 2.61 -8.05 -12.83
N ASP A 154 3.23 -8.64 -11.81
CA ASP A 154 3.24 -10.09 -11.59
C ASP A 154 1.91 -10.58 -10.99
N ILE A 155 1.11 -9.69 -10.38
CA ILE A 155 -0.22 -9.98 -9.81
C ILE A 155 -1.36 -9.42 -10.67
N VAL A 156 -1.18 -8.23 -11.24
CA VAL A 156 -2.19 -7.49 -12.00
C VAL A 156 -1.84 -7.50 -13.49
N ASP A 157 -2.75 -7.97 -14.32
CA ASP A 157 -2.58 -8.02 -15.76
C ASP A 157 -2.70 -6.62 -16.37
N ILE A 158 -1.58 -6.14 -16.91
CA ILE A 158 -1.45 -4.85 -17.61
C ILE A 158 -1.32 -5.00 -19.13
N SER A 159 -1.60 -6.19 -19.70
CA SER A 159 -1.52 -6.43 -21.14
C SER A 159 -2.45 -5.53 -21.96
N SER A 160 -3.58 -5.10 -21.40
CA SER A 160 -4.49 -4.10 -21.98
C SER A 160 -3.79 -2.78 -22.31
N LEU A 161 -2.77 -2.38 -21.51
CA LEU A 161 -2.02 -1.14 -21.71
C LEU A 161 -1.14 -1.18 -22.96
N ALA A 162 -0.78 -2.36 -23.49
CA ALA A 162 0.00 -2.49 -24.71
C ALA A 162 -0.71 -1.91 -25.96
N SER A 163 -2.03 -1.70 -25.89
CA SER A 163 -2.79 -1.00 -26.93
C SER A 163 -2.59 0.52 -26.94
N TYR A 164 -1.98 1.11 -25.90
CA TYR A 164 -1.75 2.54 -25.75
C TYR A 164 -0.28 2.89 -26.01
N SER A 165 0.03 3.39 -27.21
CA SER A 165 1.40 3.77 -27.60
C SER A 165 2.07 4.82 -26.71
N SER A 166 1.28 5.60 -25.96
CA SER A 166 1.75 6.60 -25.00
C SER A 166 2.07 6.04 -23.60
N ILE A 167 1.96 4.73 -23.39
CA ILE A 167 2.17 4.08 -22.09
C ILE A 167 3.19 2.96 -22.26
N LYS A 168 4.40 3.23 -21.76
CA LYS A 168 5.44 2.22 -21.56
C LYS A 168 5.53 1.90 -20.07
N ALA A 169 5.95 0.68 -19.74
CA ALA A 169 6.15 0.23 -18.37
C ALA A 169 7.57 -0.32 -18.19
N ILE A 170 8.18 -0.05 -17.05
CA ILE A 170 9.46 -0.62 -16.62
C ILE A 170 9.35 -1.17 -15.21
N ASP A 171 9.80 -2.41 -14.98
CA ASP A 171 9.85 -3.00 -13.64
C ASP A 171 10.88 -2.26 -12.77
N PHE A 172 10.54 -2.03 -11.50
CA PHE A 172 11.39 -1.30 -10.56
C PHE A 172 12.84 -1.83 -10.50
N ARG A 173 13.11 -3.13 -10.63
CA ARG A 173 14.48 -3.67 -10.64
C ARG A 173 15.31 -3.09 -11.78
N THR A 174 14.73 -3.02 -12.97
CA THR A 174 15.37 -2.43 -14.15
C THR A 174 15.52 -0.92 -14.02
N PHE A 175 14.51 -0.24 -13.49
CA PHE A 175 14.59 1.19 -13.21
C PHE A 175 15.70 1.51 -12.20
N ALA A 176 15.78 0.77 -11.09
CA ALA A 176 16.80 0.96 -10.05
C ALA A 176 18.22 0.77 -10.60
N TYR A 177 18.44 -0.19 -11.51
CA TYR A 177 19.69 -0.35 -12.26
C TYR A 177 20.05 0.89 -13.10
N LEU A 178 19.09 1.40 -13.89
CA LEU A 178 19.30 2.59 -14.72
C LEU A 178 19.58 3.83 -13.86
N TRP A 179 18.82 3.98 -12.79
CA TRP A 179 18.85 5.12 -11.87
C TRP A 179 20.12 5.17 -11.01
N CYS A 180 20.54 4.04 -10.42
CA CYS A 180 21.74 3.95 -9.59
C CYS A 180 23.04 3.79 -10.39
N GLY A 181 22.99 3.34 -11.65
CA GLY A 181 24.18 3.06 -12.46
C GLY A 181 24.99 1.83 -12.02
N VAL A 182 24.51 1.04 -11.06
CA VAL A 182 25.11 -0.22 -10.59
C VAL A 182 24.86 -1.37 -11.58
N ASP A 183 25.28 -2.61 -11.28
CA ASP A 183 24.80 -3.78 -12.03
C ASP A 183 23.46 -4.31 -11.47
N LEU A 184 22.69 -5.03 -12.30
CA LEU A 184 21.44 -5.67 -11.92
C LEU A 184 21.64 -6.78 -10.89
N GLU A 185 22.74 -7.52 -11.00
CA GLU A 185 23.13 -8.50 -9.98
C GLU A 185 23.29 -7.80 -8.63
N SER A 186 23.99 -6.67 -8.59
CA SER A 186 24.17 -5.83 -7.39
C SER A 186 22.88 -5.24 -6.81
N VAL A 187 21.83 -5.06 -7.62
CA VAL A 187 20.49 -4.66 -7.13
C VAL A 187 19.80 -5.83 -6.40
N CYS A 188 20.07 -7.07 -6.81
CA CYS A 188 19.44 -8.28 -6.28
C CYS A 188 20.30 -9.01 -5.23
N SER A 189 21.63 -8.82 -5.21
CA SER A 189 22.60 -9.47 -4.30
C SER A 189 22.89 -8.68 -3.01
N ASN A 190 22.33 -7.47 -2.88
CA ASN A 190 22.48 -6.56 -1.72
C ASN A 190 23.88 -5.95 -1.50
N GLU A 191 24.79 -6.07 -2.46
CA GLU A 191 26.19 -5.66 -2.30
C GLU A 191 26.42 -4.14 -2.23
N TYR A 192 25.45 -3.31 -2.66
CA TYR A 192 25.63 -1.86 -2.82
C TYR A 192 24.71 -1.02 -1.92
N ASN A 193 25.24 0.14 -1.49
CA ASN A 193 24.50 1.14 -0.74
C ASN A 193 23.60 2.00 -1.64
N LEU A 194 22.54 1.39 -2.17
CA LEU A 194 21.52 2.01 -3.04
C LEU A 194 20.73 3.15 -2.34
N LYS A 195 20.96 3.39 -1.05
CA LYS A 195 20.36 4.45 -0.25
C LYS A 195 20.59 5.84 -0.85
N GLN A 196 21.75 6.09 -1.46
CA GLN A 196 22.04 7.39 -2.06
C GLN A 196 21.19 7.67 -3.31
N CYS A 197 20.91 6.66 -4.14
CA CYS A 197 19.96 6.82 -5.25
C CYS A 197 18.54 7.03 -4.73
N GLY A 198 18.17 6.38 -3.62
CA GLY A 198 16.89 6.61 -2.93
C GLY A 198 16.73 8.03 -2.43
N ARG A 199 17.77 8.58 -1.77
CA ARG A 199 17.81 9.99 -1.34
C ARG A 199 17.64 10.95 -2.50
N LEU A 200 18.33 10.67 -3.62
CA LEU A 200 18.19 11.43 -4.85
C LEU A 200 16.75 11.33 -5.37
N LEU A 201 16.20 10.13 -5.60
CA LEU A 201 14.85 9.92 -6.14
C LEU A 201 13.76 10.58 -5.30
N ALA A 202 13.97 10.64 -3.98
CA ALA A 202 13.10 11.29 -3.03
C ALA A 202 13.15 12.82 -3.04
N GLY A 203 14.14 13.42 -3.72
CA GLY A 203 14.32 14.88 -3.76
C GLY A 203 14.78 15.47 -2.43
N LEU A 204 15.35 14.67 -1.52
CA LEU A 204 15.76 15.14 -0.17
C LEU A 204 16.89 16.19 -0.23
N ASP A 205 17.67 16.17 -1.30
CA ASP A 205 18.74 17.13 -1.59
C ASP A 205 18.28 18.18 -2.64
N GLY A 206 16.99 18.23 -2.97
CA GLY A 206 16.36 19.12 -3.94
C GLY A 206 16.18 18.54 -5.36
N ASN A 207 15.57 19.34 -6.24
CA ASN A 207 15.39 19.03 -7.66
C ASN A 207 16.69 19.21 -8.45
N VAL A 208 16.95 18.32 -9.40
CA VAL A 208 18.23 18.25 -10.15
C VAL A 208 17.96 18.34 -11.65
N ASP A 209 17.77 19.56 -12.15
CA ASP A 209 17.59 19.96 -13.57
C ASP A 209 17.04 18.84 -14.50
N LYS A 210 17.80 18.41 -15.53
CA LYS A 210 17.40 17.36 -16.48
C LYS A 210 17.33 15.95 -15.89
N CYS A 211 17.67 15.76 -14.62
CA CYS A 211 17.64 14.46 -13.96
C CYS A 211 16.32 14.20 -13.26
N LEU A 212 15.92 15.10 -12.36
CA LEU A 212 14.87 14.84 -11.38
C LEU A 212 13.97 16.06 -11.15
N HIS A 213 12.68 15.81 -11.24
CA HIS A 213 11.62 16.63 -10.69
C HIS A 213 10.84 15.81 -9.65
N ALA A 214 11.15 16.00 -8.37
CA ALA A 214 10.34 15.57 -7.26
C ALA A 214 9.14 16.51 -7.12
N VAL A 215 7.93 15.93 -7.05
CA VAL A 215 6.66 16.66 -6.90
C VAL A 215 6.37 16.82 -5.41
N ASP A 216 6.43 18.05 -4.91
CA ASP A 216 6.22 18.35 -3.49
C ASP A 216 4.78 18.79 -3.18
N GLU A 217 3.96 19.02 -4.21
CA GLU A 217 2.52 19.04 -4.08
C GLU A 217 1.99 17.72 -3.53
N ASP A 218 0.98 17.80 -2.66
CA ASP A 218 0.31 16.66 -2.07
C ASP A 218 -1.18 16.93 -1.83
N CYS A 219 -1.88 15.95 -1.27
CA CYS A 219 -3.30 16.00 -0.98
C CYS A 219 -3.73 17.10 0.02
N ARG A 220 -2.80 17.73 0.76
CA ARG A 220 -3.08 18.92 1.59
C ARG A 220 -3.22 20.17 0.71
N THR A 221 -2.33 20.33 -0.26
CA THR A 221 -2.16 21.57 -1.05
C THR A 221 -2.84 21.53 -2.42
N THR A 222 -3.01 20.35 -3.00
CA THR A 222 -3.39 20.19 -4.40
C THR A 222 -4.47 19.13 -4.60
N VAL A 223 -5.33 19.37 -5.60
CA VAL A 223 -6.15 18.36 -6.26
C VAL A 223 -5.80 18.43 -7.75
N TRP A 224 -5.25 17.35 -8.28
CA TRP A 224 -4.88 17.23 -9.68
C TRP A 224 -6.11 17.01 -10.56
N THR A 225 -6.24 17.82 -11.61
CA THR A 225 -7.30 17.74 -12.61
C THR A 225 -6.68 17.63 -14.02
N TYR A 226 -7.49 17.36 -15.04
CA TYR A 226 -7.02 17.38 -16.42
C TYR A 226 -8.13 17.78 -17.40
N LYS A 227 -7.92 18.85 -18.18
CA LYS A 227 -8.86 19.34 -19.23
C LYS A 227 -10.32 19.51 -18.74
N ASN A 228 -10.52 19.83 -17.46
CA ASN A 228 -11.83 19.85 -16.80
C ASN A 228 -12.65 21.15 -17.05
N ARG A 229 -12.22 22.01 -17.99
CA ARG A 229 -12.78 23.34 -18.33
C ARG A 229 -12.71 24.41 -17.25
N GLU A 230 -12.29 24.08 -16.03
CA GLU A 230 -12.10 25.05 -14.96
C GLU A 230 -10.84 25.90 -15.21
N VAL A 231 -10.74 27.04 -14.52
CA VAL A 231 -9.52 27.86 -14.52
C VAL A 231 -8.47 27.16 -13.65
N ASP A 232 -7.27 27.01 -14.17
CA ASP A 232 -6.16 26.39 -13.45
C ASP A 232 -5.74 27.21 -12.21
N GLY A 233 -5.45 26.52 -11.10
CA GLY A 233 -5.05 27.15 -9.84
C GLY A 233 -6.20 27.70 -8.98
N VAL A 234 -7.47 27.48 -9.33
CA VAL A 234 -8.62 27.85 -8.47
C VAL A 234 -8.58 27.15 -7.11
N LEU A 235 -9.27 27.72 -6.12
CA LEU A 235 -9.44 27.07 -4.82
C LEU A 235 -10.25 25.79 -4.95
N ASP A 236 -9.82 24.73 -4.26
CA ASP A 236 -10.64 23.54 -4.12
C ASP A 236 -11.88 23.79 -3.26
N VAL A 237 -12.96 23.05 -3.54
CA VAL A 237 -14.24 23.12 -2.81
C VAL A 237 -14.03 22.84 -1.31
N PHE A 238 -13.11 21.94 -0.95
CA PHE A 238 -12.68 21.76 0.42
C PHE A 238 -11.50 22.68 0.76
N GLN A 239 -11.73 23.62 1.68
CA GLN A 239 -10.68 24.35 2.37
C GLN A 239 -10.59 23.94 3.85
N PRO A 240 -9.38 23.89 4.44
CA PRO A 240 -9.22 23.68 5.88
C PRO A 240 -9.87 24.84 6.65
N SER A 241 -10.74 24.53 7.62
CA SER A 241 -11.41 25.56 8.42
C SER A 241 -10.44 26.30 9.33
N GLU A 242 -10.73 27.56 9.68
CA GLU A 242 -9.91 28.36 10.61
C GLU A 242 -9.72 27.67 11.97
N GLN A 243 -10.71 26.89 12.42
CA GLN A 243 -10.58 26.07 13.62
C GLN A 243 -9.56 24.94 13.44
N LEU A 244 -9.53 24.27 12.28
CA LEU A 244 -8.54 23.23 11.97
C LEU A 244 -7.14 23.84 11.84
N LYS A 245 -7.00 24.96 11.12
CA LYS A 245 -5.75 25.73 11.01
C LYS A 245 -5.16 26.07 12.37
N LYS A 246 -5.95 26.72 13.24
CA LYS A 246 -5.54 27.08 14.62
C LYS A 246 -5.24 25.86 15.49
N LYS A 247 -6.11 24.83 15.48
CA LYS A 247 -5.95 23.63 16.33
C LYS A 247 -4.75 22.76 15.95
N LYS A 248 -4.30 22.81 14.69
CA LYS A 248 -3.22 21.97 14.16
C LYS A 248 -1.98 22.75 13.73
N ASN A 249 -1.98 24.08 13.89
CA ASN A 249 -0.94 24.98 13.40
C ASN A 249 -0.60 24.75 11.92
N VAL A 250 -1.65 24.63 11.07
CA VAL A 250 -1.50 24.44 9.61
C VAL A 250 -1.96 25.68 8.86
N SER A 251 -1.19 26.06 7.84
CA SER A 251 -1.37 27.30 7.06
C SER A 251 -1.61 27.06 5.56
N TYR A 252 -1.67 25.82 5.11
CA TYR A 252 -1.80 25.48 3.69
C TYR A 252 -3.15 25.93 3.11
N VAL A 253 -3.14 26.19 1.79
CA VAL A 253 -4.32 26.49 0.96
C VAL A 253 -4.42 25.40 -0.10
N ARG A 254 -5.63 24.91 -0.37
CA ARG A 254 -5.85 23.80 -1.30
C ARG A 254 -6.30 24.31 -2.67
N ARG A 255 -5.66 23.88 -3.75
CA ARG A 255 -5.96 24.35 -5.12
C ARG A 255 -6.19 23.20 -6.09
N ARG A 256 -7.04 23.42 -7.08
CA ARG A 256 -7.23 22.51 -8.22
C ARG A 256 -6.22 22.91 -9.30
N ARG A 257 -5.42 21.96 -9.78
CA ARG A 257 -4.33 22.22 -10.74
C ARG A 257 -4.37 21.23 -11.90
N ASP A 258 -4.25 21.73 -13.12
CA ASP A 258 -4.18 20.87 -14.30
C ASP A 258 -2.79 20.20 -14.38
N VAL A 259 -2.77 18.88 -14.42
CA VAL A 259 -1.55 18.04 -14.45
C VAL A 259 -0.68 18.39 -15.66
N TYR A 260 -1.28 18.56 -16.83
CA TYR A 260 -0.54 18.79 -18.07
C TYR A 260 0.01 20.21 -18.15
N ARG A 261 -0.71 21.21 -17.63
CA ARG A 261 -0.19 22.58 -17.49
C ARG A 261 0.93 22.68 -16.45
N SER A 262 0.83 21.93 -15.37
CA SER A 262 1.79 22.01 -14.26
C SER A 262 3.06 21.19 -14.49
N LEU A 263 2.94 20.02 -15.12
CA LEU A 263 4.00 19.01 -15.21
C LEU A 263 4.26 18.47 -16.64
N GLY A 264 3.46 18.90 -17.62
CA GLY A 264 3.60 18.56 -19.04
C GLY A 264 4.54 19.51 -19.79
N PRO A 265 4.38 19.67 -21.11
CA PRO A 265 5.24 20.52 -21.93
C PRO A 265 5.36 21.96 -21.46
N ASP A 266 6.51 22.58 -21.73
CA ASP A 266 6.91 23.93 -21.29
C ASP A 266 7.06 24.12 -19.77
N SER A 267 6.83 23.06 -18.96
CA SER A 267 7.06 23.08 -17.52
C SER A 267 8.51 22.73 -17.14
N LYS A 268 8.93 23.11 -15.93
CA LYS A 268 10.21 22.65 -15.35
C LYS A 268 10.29 21.13 -15.18
N ALA A 269 9.14 20.46 -15.07
CA ALA A 269 9.09 19.01 -14.93
C ALA A 269 9.33 18.29 -16.26
N GLU A 270 9.04 18.92 -17.41
CA GLU A 270 9.18 18.30 -18.73
C GLU A 270 10.60 17.77 -18.98
N LEU A 271 11.59 18.61 -18.66
CA LEU A 271 13.01 18.38 -18.95
C LEU A 271 13.64 17.29 -18.07
N ALA A 272 13.01 16.93 -16.96
CA ALA A 272 13.53 15.93 -16.03
C ALA A 272 13.32 14.51 -16.55
N ALA A 273 14.40 13.73 -16.60
CA ALA A 273 14.39 12.30 -16.91
C ALA A 273 13.48 11.51 -15.96
N VAL A 274 13.40 11.89 -14.67
CA VAL A 274 12.50 11.28 -13.69
C VAL A 274 11.56 12.33 -13.08
N LEU A 275 10.25 12.07 -13.16
CA LEU A 275 9.22 12.76 -12.40
C LEU A 275 8.81 11.87 -11.22
N SER A 276 8.85 12.36 -9.99
CA SER A 276 8.81 11.54 -8.77
C SER A 276 7.73 12.02 -7.78
N PHE A 277 6.59 11.33 -7.74
CA PHE A 277 5.46 11.64 -6.85
C PHE A 277 5.60 10.99 -5.46
N GLY A 278 5.21 11.70 -4.41
CA GLY A 278 5.21 11.17 -3.04
C GLY A 278 4.02 10.29 -2.66
N SER A 279 2.94 10.33 -3.43
CA SER A 279 1.74 9.51 -3.27
C SER A 279 0.89 9.73 -4.52
N LEU A 280 0.04 8.78 -4.91
CA LEU A 280 -1.05 9.00 -5.87
C LEU A 280 -2.40 8.54 -5.31
N PHE A 281 -2.50 8.47 -3.97
CA PHE A 281 -3.72 8.04 -3.28
C PHE A 281 -4.80 9.12 -3.35
N THR A 282 -5.97 8.74 -3.86
CA THR A 282 -7.19 9.57 -3.83
C THR A 282 -8.39 8.78 -3.33
N ALA A 283 -9.39 9.51 -2.83
CA ALA A 283 -10.70 9.02 -2.44
C ALA A 283 -11.66 10.22 -2.29
N PRO A 284 -12.99 10.04 -2.39
CA PRO A 284 -13.95 11.10 -2.13
C PRO A 284 -13.85 11.66 -0.71
N TYR A 285 -13.79 12.99 -0.60
CA TYR A 285 -13.68 13.70 0.68
C TYR A 285 -14.41 15.05 0.66
N LYS A 286 -15.52 15.15 1.40
CA LYS A 286 -16.28 16.40 1.65
C LYS A 286 -16.69 17.16 0.38
N GLY A 287 -17.10 16.44 -0.68
CA GLY A 287 -17.54 17.07 -1.94
C GLY A 287 -16.40 17.46 -2.89
N SER A 288 -15.20 16.95 -2.66
CA SER A 288 -14.06 16.96 -3.58
C SER A 288 -13.33 15.62 -3.49
N GLU A 289 -12.25 15.44 -4.22
CA GLU A 289 -11.32 14.31 -4.12
C GLU A 289 -10.17 14.60 -3.15
N LEU A 290 -9.47 13.55 -2.70
CA LEU A 290 -8.28 13.70 -1.83
C LEU A 290 -7.04 14.19 -2.58
N TYR A 291 -6.83 13.79 -3.84
CA TYR A 291 -5.63 14.22 -4.58
C TYR A 291 -5.78 14.25 -6.09
N ILE A 292 -6.63 13.40 -6.67
CA ILE A 292 -6.76 13.24 -8.12
C ILE A 292 -8.24 13.21 -8.46
N ASP A 293 -8.68 14.18 -9.27
CA ASP A 293 -10.06 14.39 -9.72
C ASP A 293 -10.07 14.38 -11.26
N ILE A 294 -9.90 13.19 -11.81
CA ILE A 294 -9.76 12.93 -13.25
C ILE A 294 -10.61 11.69 -13.60
N HIS A 295 -11.91 11.80 -13.36
CA HIS A 295 -12.88 10.73 -13.59
C HIS A 295 -13.45 10.74 -15.03
N GLU A 296 -13.57 11.93 -15.62
CA GLU A 296 -14.01 12.12 -17.01
C GLU A 296 -13.17 13.21 -17.70
N VAL A 297 -12.94 13.07 -19.00
CA VAL A 297 -12.09 14.00 -19.78
C VAL A 297 -12.77 14.39 -21.08
N SER A 298 -13.03 15.69 -21.25
CA SER A 298 -13.57 16.24 -22.51
C SER A 298 -12.44 16.66 -23.46
N GLY A 299 -12.53 16.26 -24.73
CA GLY A 299 -11.54 16.64 -25.75
C GLY A 299 -10.22 15.84 -25.74
N ASP A 300 -10.18 14.68 -25.08
CA ASP A 300 -9.08 13.71 -25.22
C ASP A 300 -9.61 12.27 -25.19
N GLN A 301 -9.95 11.74 -26.38
CA GLN A 301 -10.52 10.39 -26.50
C GLN A 301 -9.53 9.31 -26.05
N ARG A 302 -8.22 9.52 -26.23
CA ARG A 302 -7.17 8.60 -25.80
C ARG A 302 -7.16 8.46 -24.27
N ILE A 303 -7.18 9.57 -23.54
CA ILE A 303 -7.27 9.54 -22.07
C ILE A 303 -8.65 9.06 -21.59
N SER A 304 -9.74 9.41 -22.27
CA SER A 304 -11.09 8.91 -21.93
C SER A 304 -11.19 7.38 -22.08
N SER A 305 -10.63 6.80 -23.15
CA SER A 305 -10.52 5.35 -23.30
C SER A 305 -9.59 4.73 -22.26
N LEU A 306 -8.47 5.38 -21.93
CA LEU A 306 -7.55 4.90 -20.91
C LEU A 306 -8.24 4.78 -19.55
N ILE A 307 -8.97 5.81 -19.10
CA ILE A 307 -9.71 5.80 -17.82
C ILE A 307 -10.65 4.58 -17.75
N LYS A 308 -11.41 4.31 -18.81
CA LYS A 308 -12.28 3.12 -18.91
C LYS A 308 -11.50 1.81 -18.88
N SER A 309 -10.32 1.79 -19.50
CA SER A 309 -9.43 0.61 -19.55
C SER A 309 -8.71 0.31 -18.24
N ILE A 310 -8.58 1.28 -17.33
CA ILE A 310 -7.96 1.11 -16.01
C ILE A 310 -8.96 1.06 -14.87
N GLU A 311 -10.25 1.35 -15.12
CA GLU A 311 -11.34 1.19 -14.14
C GLU A 311 -11.27 -0.21 -13.52
N TYR A 312 -11.11 -1.25 -14.35
CA TYR A 312 -10.82 -2.62 -13.95
C TYR A 312 -9.53 -3.12 -14.61
N LEU A 313 -8.59 -3.56 -13.79
CA LEU A 313 -7.41 -4.32 -14.19
C LEU A 313 -7.54 -5.71 -13.55
N PRO A 314 -7.62 -6.80 -14.33
CA PRO A 314 -7.79 -8.14 -13.77
C PRO A 314 -6.50 -8.65 -13.12
N PHE A 315 -6.59 -9.70 -12.30
CA PHE A 315 -5.39 -10.44 -11.89
C PHE A 315 -4.83 -11.26 -13.06
N VAL A 316 -3.55 -11.62 -12.98
CA VAL A 316 -2.89 -12.42 -14.01
C VAL A 316 -3.53 -13.81 -14.19
N PRO A 317 -3.49 -14.40 -15.40
CA PRO A 317 -4.18 -15.66 -15.71
C PRO A 317 -3.84 -16.81 -14.76
N GLU A 318 -2.64 -16.85 -14.19
CA GLU A 318 -2.21 -17.86 -13.23
C GLU A 318 -3.05 -17.86 -11.94
N ILE A 319 -3.39 -16.67 -11.43
CA ILE A 319 -4.21 -16.45 -10.24
C ILE A 319 -5.68 -16.74 -10.56
N LEU A 320 -6.18 -16.18 -11.66
CA LEU A 320 -7.56 -16.37 -12.09
C LEU A 320 -7.89 -17.85 -12.32
N SER A 321 -6.95 -18.58 -12.94
CA SER A 321 -7.09 -20.02 -13.19
C SER A 321 -7.04 -20.83 -11.89
N ALA A 322 -6.28 -20.39 -10.88
CA ALA A 322 -6.21 -21.05 -9.58
C ALA A 322 -7.53 -20.90 -8.79
N GLY A 323 -8.14 -19.71 -8.80
CA GLY A 323 -9.45 -19.49 -8.18
C GLY A 323 -10.55 -20.31 -8.84
N LYS A 324 -10.57 -20.36 -10.18
CA LYS A 324 -11.49 -21.22 -10.94
C LYS A 324 -11.26 -22.71 -10.67
N GLU A 325 -9.99 -23.17 -10.65
CA GLU A 325 -9.64 -24.53 -10.28
C GLU A 325 -10.14 -24.91 -8.87
N TYR A 326 -10.07 -24.00 -7.90
CA TYR A 326 -10.57 -24.24 -6.54
C TYR A 326 -12.09 -24.42 -6.52
N ILE A 327 -12.85 -23.58 -7.24
CA ILE A 327 -14.31 -23.71 -7.36
C ILE A 327 -14.67 -25.07 -7.98
N ASP A 328 -14.08 -25.39 -9.13
CA ASP A 328 -14.41 -26.58 -9.93
C ASP A 328 -13.99 -27.89 -9.25
N LYS A 329 -12.88 -27.88 -8.49
CA LYS A 329 -12.30 -29.10 -7.89
C LYS A 329 -12.54 -29.26 -6.40
N ILE A 330 -12.85 -28.19 -5.65
CA ILE A 330 -13.03 -28.24 -4.19
C ILE A 330 -14.47 -27.92 -3.81
N ILE A 331 -15.03 -26.79 -4.27
CA ILE A 331 -16.39 -26.36 -3.89
C ILE A 331 -17.46 -27.24 -4.58
N LYS A 332 -17.36 -27.42 -5.91
CA LYS A 332 -18.22 -28.29 -6.74
C LYS A 332 -19.73 -28.03 -6.69
N ALA A 333 -20.15 -26.84 -6.26
CA ALA A 333 -21.56 -26.52 -6.07
C ALA A 333 -21.79 -25.01 -6.01
N PRO A 334 -23.05 -24.54 -6.18
CA PRO A 334 -23.43 -23.16 -5.88
C PRO A 334 -23.05 -22.79 -4.44
N PHE A 335 -22.44 -21.62 -4.26
CA PHE A 335 -21.90 -21.16 -2.98
C PHE A 335 -22.07 -19.65 -2.78
N LEU A 336 -22.13 -19.23 -1.51
CA LEU A 336 -22.01 -17.85 -1.06
C LEU A 336 -20.52 -17.58 -0.73
N CYS A 337 -20.00 -16.39 -1.01
CA CYS A 337 -18.76 -15.93 -0.35
C CYS A 337 -19.09 -14.92 0.76
N ALA A 338 -18.41 -15.07 1.89
CA ALA A 338 -18.35 -14.10 2.98
C ALA A 338 -16.91 -13.56 3.11
N GLN A 339 -16.71 -12.27 2.81
CA GLN A 339 -15.47 -11.54 3.07
C GLN A 339 -15.60 -10.80 4.40
N LEU A 340 -14.84 -11.23 5.40
CA LEU A 340 -14.98 -10.84 6.80
C LEU A 340 -13.65 -10.26 7.31
N ARG A 341 -13.52 -8.93 7.30
CA ARG A 341 -12.39 -8.20 7.90
C ARG A 341 -12.72 -7.97 9.38
N LEU A 342 -11.95 -8.58 10.27
CA LEU A 342 -12.25 -8.72 11.69
C LEU A 342 -11.09 -8.30 12.60
N LEU A 343 -9.83 -8.30 12.14
CA LEU A 343 -8.68 -7.94 12.99
C LEU A 343 -8.16 -6.51 12.78
N ASP A 344 -8.26 -5.98 11.56
CA ASP A 344 -7.61 -4.70 11.21
C ASP A 344 -8.33 -3.44 11.73
N GLY A 345 -7.55 -2.43 12.10
CA GLY A 345 -7.96 -1.04 12.33
C GLY A 345 -9.26 -0.85 13.11
N GLN A 346 -10.28 -0.35 12.41
CA GLN A 346 -11.62 -0.07 12.95
C GLN A 346 -12.54 -1.30 12.91
N PHE A 347 -12.25 -2.31 12.09
CA PHE A 347 -13.17 -3.44 11.83
C PHE A 347 -13.31 -4.35 13.05
N LYS A 348 -12.25 -4.49 13.87
CA LYS A 348 -12.27 -5.20 15.16
C LYS A 348 -13.33 -4.74 16.16
N ASN A 349 -13.89 -3.54 15.99
CA ASN A 349 -14.95 -3.00 16.85
C ASN A 349 -16.37 -3.21 16.28
N HIS A 350 -16.50 -3.77 15.07
CA HIS A 350 -17.76 -3.83 14.30
C HIS A 350 -18.15 -5.26 13.89
N TRP A 351 -17.70 -6.27 14.65
CA TRP A 351 -18.00 -7.69 14.40
C TRP A 351 -19.50 -7.97 14.29
N ASN A 352 -20.32 -7.43 15.21
CA ASN A 352 -21.77 -7.65 15.20
C ASN A 352 -22.41 -7.20 13.89
N ALA A 353 -22.11 -5.98 13.42
CA ALA A 353 -22.63 -5.47 12.15
C ALA A 353 -22.17 -6.32 10.95
N THR A 354 -20.93 -6.81 10.99
CA THR A 354 -20.35 -7.66 9.95
C THR A 354 -21.02 -9.03 9.89
N PHE A 355 -21.27 -9.66 11.06
CA PHE A 355 -21.96 -10.95 11.12
C PHE A 355 -23.46 -10.86 10.85
N MET A 356 -24.15 -9.79 11.29
CA MET A 356 -25.59 -9.61 11.03
C MET A 356 -25.92 -9.60 9.53
N ALA A 357 -25.08 -8.98 8.70
CA ALA A 357 -25.27 -8.97 7.25
C ALA A 357 -25.12 -10.38 6.63
N LEU A 358 -24.21 -11.19 7.17
CA LEU A 358 -24.02 -12.59 6.75
C LEU A 358 -25.19 -13.48 7.20
N GLU A 359 -25.59 -13.36 8.47
CA GLU A 359 -26.71 -14.08 9.07
C GLU A 359 -28.01 -13.85 8.30
N GLN A 360 -28.40 -12.60 8.05
CA GLN A 360 -29.56 -12.24 7.24
C GLN A 360 -29.52 -12.84 5.82
N LYS A 361 -28.33 -12.89 5.20
CA LYS A 361 -28.17 -13.46 3.86
C LYS A 361 -28.26 -14.98 3.87
N LEU A 362 -27.75 -15.65 4.90
CA LEU A 362 -27.84 -17.10 5.06
C LEU A 362 -29.27 -17.55 5.39
N ASP A 363 -29.95 -16.86 6.29
CA ASP A 363 -31.36 -17.12 6.63
C ASP A 363 -32.27 -17.02 5.39
N SER A 364 -32.05 -16.00 4.56
CA SER A 364 -32.76 -15.84 3.28
C SER A 364 -32.52 -17.00 2.30
N ILE A 365 -31.34 -17.64 2.32
CA ILE A 365 -31.04 -18.77 1.42
C ILE A 365 -31.62 -20.07 2.00
N LEU A 366 -31.62 -20.24 3.32
CA LEU A 366 -32.17 -21.42 3.99
C LEU A 366 -33.70 -21.53 3.87
N GLN A 367 -34.42 -20.39 3.76
CA GLN A 367 -35.87 -20.40 3.49
C GLN A 367 -36.22 -21.04 2.13
N ASP A 368 -35.29 -21.02 1.16
CA ASP A 368 -35.51 -21.51 -0.20
C ASP A 368 -34.99 -22.94 -0.46
N GLY A 369 -34.38 -23.62 0.53
CA GLY A 369 -33.65 -24.87 0.25
C GLY A 369 -33.45 -25.86 1.40
N ASN A 370 -33.67 -27.16 1.09
CA ASN A 370 -33.44 -28.31 2.00
C ASN A 370 -32.00 -28.88 1.94
N LYS A 371 -30.99 -28.12 1.50
CA LYS A 371 -29.60 -28.58 1.36
C LYS A 371 -28.64 -27.66 2.10
N PRO A 372 -27.50 -28.16 2.62
CA PRO A 372 -26.50 -27.32 3.26
C PRO A 372 -26.03 -26.20 2.32
N VAL A 373 -25.98 -24.97 2.82
CA VAL A 373 -25.44 -23.82 2.09
C VAL A 373 -23.92 -23.92 2.09
N HIS A 374 -23.33 -23.95 0.91
CA HIS A 374 -21.89 -23.85 0.74
C HIS A 374 -21.45 -22.40 0.96
N VAL A 375 -20.51 -22.17 1.87
CA VAL A 375 -20.00 -20.83 2.19
C VAL A 375 -18.48 -20.84 2.07
N PHE A 376 -17.93 -20.07 1.14
CA PHE A 376 -16.51 -19.75 1.13
C PHE A 376 -16.24 -18.59 2.08
N VAL A 377 -15.34 -18.78 3.04
CA VAL A 377 -15.02 -17.80 4.08
C VAL A 377 -13.63 -17.23 3.83
N MET A 378 -13.59 -15.94 3.51
CA MET A 378 -12.38 -15.15 3.32
C MET A 378 -12.23 -14.21 4.52
N THR A 379 -11.27 -14.44 5.41
CA THR A 379 -11.16 -13.67 6.65
C THR A 379 -9.71 -13.52 7.15
N ASP A 380 -9.43 -12.39 7.82
CA ASP A 380 -8.18 -12.17 8.55
C ASP A 380 -8.19 -12.82 9.94
N LEU A 381 -9.32 -13.37 10.41
CA LEU A 381 -9.43 -14.07 11.70
C LEU A 381 -9.10 -15.57 11.57
N PRO A 382 -7.97 -16.06 12.13
CA PRO A 382 -7.60 -17.47 12.02
C PRO A 382 -8.60 -18.39 12.74
N GLU A 383 -8.79 -19.61 12.22
CA GLU A 383 -9.75 -20.61 12.73
C GLU A 383 -9.62 -20.90 14.24
N SER A 384 -8.40 -20.85 14.79
CA SER A 384 -8.14 -21.00 16.23
C SER A 384 -8.88 -19.98 17.09
N ASN A 385 -9.18 -18.81 16.52
CA ASN A 385 -9.76 -17.67 17.21
C ASN A 385 -11.27 -17.52 16.94
N TRP A 386 -11.90 -18.50 16.26
CA TRP A 386 -13.33 -18.45 15.97
C TRP A 386 -14.21 -18.69 17.21
N THR A 387 -13.66 -19.24 18.30
CA THR A 387 -14.38 -19.51 19.55
C THR A 387 -15.16 -18.28 20.04
N GLY A 388 -16.48 -18.41 20.20
CA GLY A 388 -17.36 -17.32 20.61
C GLY A 388 -17.81 -16.37 19.48
N SER A 389 -17.40 -16.61 18.24
CA SER A 389 -17.87 -15.87 17.04
C SER A 389 -18.93 -16.66 16.26
N TYR A 390 -19.65 -15.97 15.37
CA TYR A 390 -20.62 -16.58 14.46
C TYR A 390 -19.98 -17.61 13.50
N LEU A 391 -18.70 -17.43 13.14
CA LEU A 391 -17.97 -18.42 12.33
C LEU A 391 -17.85 -19.78 13.03
N ARG A 392 -17.74 -19.82 14.36
CA ARG A 392 -17.76 -21.08 15.10
C ARG A 392 -19.15 -21.73 15.12
N HIS A 393 -20.22 -20.93 15.12
CA HIS A 393 -21.58 -21.44 15.00
C HIS A 393 -21.78 -22.13 13.64
N LEU A 394 -21.47 -21.43 12.54
CA LEU A 394 -21.53 -21.97 11.18
C LEU A 394 -20.65 -23.23 11.01
N ALA A 395 -19.48 -23.26 11.63
CA ALA A 395 -18.58 -24.42 11.57
C ALA A 395 -19.07 -25.64 12.37
N MET A 396 -19.97 -25.46 13.34
CA MET A 396 -20.54 -26.53 14.16
C MET A 396 -21.86 -27.07 13.59
N ASP A 397 -22.60 -26.27 12.81
CA ASP A 397 -23.85 -26.69 12.16
C ASP A 397 -23.61 -27.21 10.73
N SER A 398 -23.03 -28.41 10.65
CA SER A 398 -22.75 -29.10 9.38
C SER A 398 -24.01 -29.61 8.65
N ASN A 399 -25.19 -29.49 9.26
CA ASN A 399 -26.46 -29.88 8.65
C ASN A 399 -27.01 -28.76 7.75
N HIS A 400 -26.80 -27.49 8.12
CA HIS A 400 -27.25 -26.33 7.35
C HIS A 400 -26.12 -25.63 6.59
N PHE A 401 -24.86 -25.81 6.99
CA PHE A 401 -23.72 -25.12 6.37
C PHE A 401 -22.56 -26.06 6.05
N LYS A 402 -21.86 -25.75 4.96
CA LYS A 402 -20.57 -26.38 4.63
C LYS A 402 -19.56 -25.30 4.27
N LEU A 403 -18.63 -25.07 5.17
CA LEU A 403 -17.61 -24.03 5.04
C LEU A 403 -16.43 -24.50 4.17
N PHE A 404 -15.91 -23.56 3.38
CA PHE A 404 -14.68 -23.71 2.61
C PHE A 404 -13.73 -22.57 2.95
N LEU A 405 -12.45 -22.90 3.11
CA LEU A 405 -11.35 -21.96 3.32
C LEU A 405 -10.20 -22.34 2.40
N LEU A 406 -9.39 -21.35 2.03
CA LEU A 406 -8.13 -21.53 1.33
C LEU A 406 -6.98 -21.11 2.26
N LYS A 407 -5.84 -21.82 2.19
CA LYS A 407 -4.68 -21.56 3.05
C LYS A 407 -3.43 -21.35 2.21
N GLU A 408 -2.53 -20.50 2.67
CA GLU A 408 -1.23 -20.20 2.02
C GLU A 408 -0.46 -21.47 1.65
N HIS A 409 -0.55 -22.51 2.48
CA HIS A 409 0.19 -23.76 2.35
C HIS A 409 -0.53 -24.82 1.48
N ASP A 410 -1.74 -24.53 0.97
CA ASP A 410 -2.47 -25.46 0.10
C ASP A 410 -1.72 -25.63 -1.24
N GLU A 411 -1.68 -26.87 -1.75
CA GLU A 411 -0.89 -27.21 -2.94
C GLU A 411 -1.28 -26.36 -4.16
N LEU A 412 -2.56 -26.00 -4.28
CA LEU A 412 -3.08 -25.12 -5.34
C LEU A 412 -2.47 -23.71 -5.27
N VAL A 413 -2.37 -23.12 -4.07
CA VAL A 413 -1.79 -21.77 -3.85
C VAL A 413 -0.29 -21.82 -4.15
N GLN A 414 0.41 -22.81 -3.60
CA GLN A 414 1.85 -23.01 -3.82
C GLN A 414 2.19 -23.24 -5.31
N ARG A 415 1.34 -24.00 -6.03
CA ARG A 415 1.48 -24.25 -7.47
C ARG A 415 1.20 -23.00 -8.30
N ALA A 416 0.18 -22.22 -7.96
CA ALA A 416 -0.13 -20.96 -8.62
C ALA A 416 0.99 -19.91 -8.40
N SER A 417 1.51 -19.83 -7.17
CA SER A 417 2.62 -18.94 -6.81
C SER A 417 3.89 -19.24 -7.60
N LYS A 418 4.23 -20.54 -7.75
CA LYS A 418 5.30 -20.99 -8.66
C LYS A 418 5.08 -20.57 -10.11
N LYS A 419 3.84 -20.66 -10.63
CA LYS A 419 3.52 -20.24 -12.00
C LYS A 419 3.70 -18.73 -12.20
N VAL A 420 3.21 -17.90 -11.27
CA VAL A 420 3.37 -16.44 -11.30
C VAL A 420 4.85 -16.07 -11.44
N MET A 421 5.70 -16.58 -10.54
CA MET A 421 7.15 -16.36 -10.60
C MET A 421 7.80 -16.91 -11.88
N ALA A 422 7.39 -18.12 -12.31
CA ALA A 422 7.90 -18.75 -13.52
C ALA A 422 7.47 -18.02 -14.81
N VAL A 423 6.48 -17.14 -14.78
CA VAL A 423 6.16 -16.24 -15.89
C VAL A 423 6.96 -14.95 -15.77
N GLY A 424 6.86 -14.22 -14.66
CA GLY A 424 7.57 -12.97 -14.40
C GLY A 424 7.11 -11.84 -15.32
N HIS A 425 5.81 -11.56 -15.30
CA HIS A 425 5.14 -10.55 -16.13
C HIS A 425 5.80 -9.17 -16.04
N GLY A 426 6.27 -8.72 -14.86
CA GLY A 426 6.94 -7.42 -14.71
C GLY A 426 8.22 -7.27 -15.56
N LEU A 427 9.11 -8.27 -15.52
CA LEU A 427 10.32 -8.29 -16.35
C LEU A 427 9.99 -8.44 -17.85
N ARG A 428 8.93 -9.21 -18.18
CA ARG A 428 8.44 -9.33 -19.56
C ARG A 428 7.91 -8.02 -20.11
N SER A 429 7.12 -7.26 -19.35
CA SER A 429 6.62 -5.94 -19.74
C SER A 429 7.76 -4.98 -20.08
N THR A 430 8.85 -5.03 -19.30
CA THR A 430 10.07 -4.26 -19.57
C THR A 430 10.73 -4.69 -20.88
N SER A 431 10.81 -6.01 -21.13
CA SER A 431 11.41 -6.57 -22.35
C SER A 431 10.66 -6.16 -23.62
N SER A 432 9.33 -6.11 -23.56
CA SER A 432 8.49 -5.65 -24.67
C SER A 432 8.69 -4.16 -24.98
N ALA A 433 9.04 -3.33 -23.98
CA ALA A 433 9.23 -1.89 -24.14
C ALA A 433 10.66 -1.49 -24.57
N PHE A 434 11.69 -2.24 -24.14
CA PHE A 434 13.11 -1.85 -24.30
C PHE A 434 14.00 -2.89 -25.01
N GLY A 435 13.45 -4.03 -25.42
CA GLY A 435 14.14 -5.08 -26.16
C GLY A 435 14.77 -6.18 -25.28
N PRO A 436 14.99 -7.40 -25.83
CA PRO A 436 15.32 -8.58 -25.03
C PRO A 436 16.77 -8.65 -24.53
N SER A 437 17.69 -7.91 -25.14
CA SER A 437 19.14 -8.16 -25.15
C SER A 437 19.89 -8.05 -23.81
N ARG A 438 19.21 -7.77 -22.70
CA ARG A 438 19.76 -7.73 -21.33
C ARG A 438 18.85 -8.33 -20.25
N ILE A 439 17.65 -8.82 -20.59
CA ILE A 439 16.59 -9.08 -19.59
C ILE A 439 16.33 -10.57 -19.36
N HIS A 440 16.73 -11.47 -20.27
CA HIS A 440 16.63 -12.90 -20.02
C HIS A 440 17.45 -13.31 -18.78
N ASP A 441 18.72 -12.88 -18.72
CA ASP A 441 19.64 -13.13 -17.61
C ASP A 441 19.18 -12.49 -16.27
N MET A 442 18.35 -11.44 -16.32
CA MET A 442 17.82 -10.80 -15.10
C MET A 442 16.87 -11.70 -14.33
N LYS A 443 16.12 -12.55 -15.03
CA LYS A 443 15.10 -13.39 -14.41
C LYS A 443 15.73 -14.43 -13.48
N ASP A 444 16.82 -15.04 -13.92
CA ASP A 444 17.55 -16.08 -13.19
C ASP A 444 18.45 -15.48 -12.07
N LYS A 445 18.89 -14.22 -12.22
CA LYS A 445 19.68 -13.50 -11.20
C LYS A 445 18.85 -12.90 -10.06
N CYS A 446 17.58 -12.57 -10.32
CA CYS A 446 16.68 -11.95 -9.34
C CYS A 446 15.52 -12.86 -8.92
N THR A 447 15.63 -14.16 -9.16
CA THR A 447 14.69 -15.18 -8.67
C THR A 447 14.78 -15.30 -7.16
N SER A 448 13.64 -15.17 -6.48
CA SER A 448 13.56 -15.45 -5.05
C SER A 448 13.52 -16.96 -4.77
N GLU A 449 14.19 -17.39 -3.70
CA GLU A 449 13.98 -18.71 -3.09
C GLU A 449 12.60 -18.85 -2.42
N ARG A 450 12.00 -17.73 -2.00
CA ARG A 450 10.69 -17.69 -1.35
C ARG A 450 9.58 -17.37 -2.37
N LEU A 451 8.53 -18.18 -2.31
CA LEU A 451 7.34 -17.99 -3.13
C LEU A 451 6.50 -16.80 -2.62
N PRO A 452 5.93 -15.98 -3.52
CA PRO A 452 5.07 -14.88 -3.15
C PRO A 452 3.77 -15.37 -2.50
N ASP A 453 3.32 -14.66 -1.47
CA ASP A 453 1.94 -14.82 -0.98
C ASP A 453 0.99 -14.23 -2.02
N ILE A 454 0.13 -15.10 -2.55
CA ILE A 454 -0.91 -14.77 -3.52
C ILE A 454 -2.30 -15.23 -3.04
N LEU A 455 -2.42 -15.65 -1.77
CA LEU A 455 -3.65 -16.20 -1.20
C LEU A 455 -4.82 -15.23 -1.42
N LEU A 456 -4.63 -13.97 -1.00
CA LEU A 456 -5.59 -12.88 -1.13
C LEU A 456 -6.21 -12.79 -2.54
N TYR A 457 -5.39 -12.82 -3.58
CA TYR A 457 -5.85 -12.64 -4.97
C TYR A 457 -6.62 -13.86 -5.49
N ILE A 458 -6.28 -15.06 -5.02
CA ILE A 458 -7.04 -16.29 -5.30
C ILE A 458 -8.38 -16.25 -4.55
N GLU A 459 -8.40 -15.83 -3.29
CA GLU A 459 -9.64 -15.68 -2.50
C GLU A 459 -10.60 -14.64 -3.12
N GLU A 460 -10.08 -13.46 -3.52
CA GLU A 460 -10.87 -12.45 -4.25
C GLU A 460 -11.45 -13.02 -5.56
N THR A 461 -10.65 -13.81 -6.30
CA THR A 461 -11.12 -14.55 -7.48
C THR A 461 -12.26 -15.49 -7.12
N VAL A 462 -12.11 -16.35 -6.11
CA VAL A 462 -13.16 -17.29 -5.68
C VAL A 462 -14.44 -16.54 -5.29
N CYS A 463 -14.33 -15.47 -4.50
CA CYS A 463 -15.46 -14.67 -4.06
C CYS A 463 -16.19 -13.93 -5.19
N SER A 464 -15.46 -13.47 -6.21
CA SER A 464 -16.06 -12.86 -7.39
C SER A 464 -16.94 -13.83 -8.19
N CYS A 465 -16.72 -15.14 -8.03
CA CYS A 465 -17.44 -16.20 -8.73
C CYS A 465 -18.55 -16.86 -7.88
N ALA A 466 -18.80 -16.37 -6.65
CA ALA A 466 -19.82 -16.93 -5.76
C ALA A 466 -21.25 -16.73 -6.33
N SER A 467 -21.92 -17.84 -6.64
CA SER A 467 -23.17 -17.86 -7.41
C SER A 467 -24.44 -17.64 -6.56
N LEU A 468 -24.40 -17.92 -5.24
CA LEU A 468 -25.51 -17.59 -4.32
C LEU A 468 -25.44 -16.14 -3.81
N GLY A 469 -24.36 -15.42 -4.18
CA GLY A 469 -24.11 -14.03 -3.85
C GLY A 469 -22.80 -13.82 -3.10
N PHE A 470 -22.60 -12.58 -2.67
CA PHE A 470 -21.43 -12.11 -1.96
C PHE A 470 -21.88 -11.27 -0.76
N VAL A 471 -21.20 -11.44 0.38
CA VAL A 471 -21.34 -10.57 1.56
C VAL A 471 -19.95 -10.05 1.90
N GLY A 472 -19.74 -8.75 1.70
CA GLY A 472 -18.49 -8.06 2.04
C GLY A 472 -18.56 -7.29 3.35
N THR A 473 -17.41 -7.04 3.98
CA THR A 473 -17.35 -6.17 5.15
C THR A 473 -17.49 -4.71 4.72
N ALA A 474 -18.48 -4.00 5.26
CA ALA A 474 -18.75 -2.61 4.89
C ALA A 474 -17.53 -1.69 5.08
N GLY A 475 -17.14 -0.97 4.02
CA GLY A 475 -15.95 -0.11 3.99
C GLY A 475 -14.62 -0.87 3.89
N SER A 476 -14.63 -2.16 3.54
CA SER A 476 -13.44 -2.91 3.15
C SER A 476 -13.15 -2.71 1.66
N THR A 477 -11.97 -2.18 1.33
CA THR A 477 -11.51 -2.04 -0.06
C THR A 477 -11.30 -3.38 -0.78
N ILE A 478 -11.20 -4.49 -0.04
CA ILE A 478 -11.20 -5.86 -0.58
C ILE A 478 -12.62 -6.24 -1.03
N ALA A 479 -13.66 -5.86 -0.28
CA ALA A 479 -15.04 -6.09 -0.70
C ALA A 479 -15.39 -5.27 -1.96
N GLU A 480 -14.96 -4.01 -2.01
CA GLU A 480 -15.10 -3.14 -3.19
C GLU A 480 -14.39 -3.74 -4.43
N SER A 481 -13.20 -4.34 -4.24
CA SER A 481 -12.47 -5.06 -5.30
C SER A 481 -13.26 -6.27 -5.82
N ILE A 482 -13.81 -7.10 -4.93
CA ILE A 482 -14.63 -8.26 -5.30
C ILE A 482 -15.91 -7.83 -6.03
N GLU A 483 -16.59 -6.78 -5.56
CA GLU A 483 -17.78 -6.23 -6.23
C GLU A 483 -17.45 -5.70 -7.64
N LEU A 484 -16.29 -5.07 -7.82
CA LEU A 484 -15.80 -4.67 -9.13
C LEU A 484 -15.52 -5.87 -10.04
N MET A 485 -14.87 -6.92 -9.56
CA MET A 485 -14.65 -8.16 -10.32
C MET A 485 -15.97 -8.82 -10.74
N ARG A 486 -17.00 -8.75 -9.88
CA ARG A 486 -18.38 -9.22 -10.18
C ARG A 486 -19.05 -8.36 -11.25
N LYS A 487 -18.96 -7.03 -11.16
CA LYS A 487 -19.48 -6.07 -12.15
C LYS A 487 -18.92 -6.34 -13.55
N TYR A 488 -17.64 -6.72 -13.64
CA TYR A 488 -16.95 -7.02 -14.89
C TYR A 488 -17.10 -8.47 -15.38
N GLY A 489 -17.93 -9.29 -14.73
CA GLY A 489 -18.37 -10.58 -15.27
C GLY A 489 -17.29 -11.66 -15.35
N LEU A 490 -16.26 -11.61 -14.49
CA LEU A 490 -15.11 -12.54 -14.51
C LEU A 490 -15.49 -14.04 -14.52
N CYS A 491 -16.64 -14.35 -13.93
CA CYS A 491 -17.26 -15.68 -13.82
C CYS A 491 -18.71 -15.69 -14.31
N SER A 492 -19.11 -14.75 -15.17
CA SER A 492 -20.34 -14.88 -15.95
C SER A 492 -20.10 -15.90 -17.07
N ASP A 493 -20.96 -16.91 -17.18
CA ASP A 493 -20.87 -17.90 -18.26
C ASP A 493 -20.91 -17.23 -19.64
N GLN A 494 -20.11 -17.69 -20.59
CA GLN A 494 -20.17 -17.25 -22.00
C GLN A 494 -21.44 -17.76 -22.75
N ASN A 495 -22.51 -18.10 -22.02
CA ASN A 495 -23.74 -18.70 -22.53
C ASN A 495 -24.98 -17.80 -22.40
N SER A 496 -24.81 -16.49 -22.20
CA SER A 496 -25.87 -15.49 -22.38
C SER A 496 -25.64 -14.66 -23.65
N THR A 497 -26.01 -15.23 -24.80
CA THR A 497 -26.34 -14.41 -25.98
C THR A 497 -27.40 -13.38 -25.58
N PRO A 498 -27.21 -12.08 -25.85
CA PRO A 498 -28.21 -11.07 -25.54
C PRO A 498 -29.43 -11.26 -26.43
N SER A 499 -30.61 -11.34 -25.80
CA SER A 499 -31.93 -11.24 -26.41
C SER A 499 -32.32 -9.78 -26.63
#